data_AF-A0A7V9J421-F1
#
_entry.id   AF-A0A7V9J421-F1
#
_cell.length_a   1.000
_cell.length_b   1.000
_cell.length_c   1.000
_cell.angle_alpha   90.00
_cell.angle_beta   90.00
_cell.angle_gamma   90.00
#
_symmetry.space_group_name_H-M   'P 1'
#
loop_
_entity.id
_entity.type
_entity.pdbx_description
1 polymer ?
#
loop_
_entity_poly.entity_id
_entity_poly.type
_entity_poly.pdbx_seq_one_letter_code
_entity_poly.pdbx_strand_id
1 'polypeptide(L)' 'MKTKLLLVALTALITGALVAAEAPKVGAAAPGFSLPDSKGKTHSLGDFKGKYVVLEWFNPGCPFVQKHYTSDNM' A
#
# COMPACT_ATOMS: atom_id res chain seq x y z
N MET A 1 31.02 29.31 -4.96
CA MET A 1 30.79 28.46 -3.76
C MET A 1 29.31 28.38 -3.39
N LYS A 2 28.58 29.51 -3.33
CA LYS A 2 27.13 29.57 -3.03
C LYS A 2 26.28 28.71 -3.99
N THR A 3 26.57 28.75 -5.30
CA THR A 3 25.84 27.95 -6.32
C THR A 3 26.05 26.44 -6.18
N LYS A 4 27.24 26.01 -5.73
CA LYS A 4 27.52 24.59 -5.47
C LYS A 4 26.81 24.10 -4.21
N LEU A 5 26.70 24.95 -3.17
CA LEU A 5 25.91 24.66 -1.97
C LEU A 5 24.41 24.53 -2.29
N LEU A 6 23.86 25.42 -3.13
CA LEU A 6 22.46 25.34 -3.56
C LEU A 6 22.16 24.04 -4.34
N LEU A 7 23.07 23.61 -5.21
CA LEU A 7 22.90 22.38 -5.98
C LEU A 7 22.92 21.11 -5.10
N VAL A 8 23.76 21.10 -4.06
CA VAL A 8 23.83 20.00 -3.07
C VAL A 8 22.58 19.96 -2.19
N ALA A 9 22.07 21.12 -1.76
CA ALA A 9 20.82 21.19 -1.00
C ALA A 9 19.62 20.70 -1.83
N LEU A 10 19.56 21.07 -3.12
CA LEU A 10 18.47 20.67 -4.01
C LEU A 10 18.47 19.16 -4.31
N THR A 11 19.65 18.53 -4.42
CA THR A 11 19.76 17.07 -4.61
C THR A 11 19.39 16.28 -3.37
N ALA A 12 19.67 16.79 -2.16
CA ALA A 12 19.25 16.17 -0.90
C ALA A 12 17.73 16.22 -0.67
N LEU A 13 17.05 17.25 -1.18
CA LEU A 13 15.59 17.38 -1.10
C LEU A 13 14.85 16.39 -2.03
N ILE A 14 15.46 15.97 -3.13
CA ILE A 14 14.85 15.04 -4.10
C ILE A 14 14.98 13.58 -3.64
N THR A 15 16.04 13.23 -2.91
CA THR A 15 16.25 11.86 -2.42
C THR A 15 15.45 11.50 -1.16
N GLY A 16 14.95 12.48 -0.41
CA GLY A 16 14.18 12.27 0.82
C GLY A 16 12.72 11.82 0.60
N ALA A 17 12.20 11.84 -0.63
CA ALA A 17 10.80 11.51 -0.93
C ALA A 17 10.55 10.02 -1.22
N LEU A 18 11.59 9.20 -1.29
CA LEU A 18 11.49 7.76 -1.52
C LEU A 18 11.75 6.97 -0.23
N VAL A 19 11.07 7.36 0.86
CA VAL A 19 11.00 6.47 2.02
C VAL A 19 9.97 5.40 1.66
N ALA A 20 10.42 4.19 1.33
CA ALA A 20 9.54 3.04 1.21
C ALA A 20 8.77 2.91 2.51
N ALA A 21 7.45 2.99 2.46
CA ALA A 21 6.60 2.90 3.64
C ALA A 21 6.80 1.51 4.27
N GLU A 22 7.36 1.49 5.48
CA GLU A 22 7.53 0.27 6.25
C GLU A 22 6.15 -0.25 6.68
N ALA A 23 6.00 -1.56 6.79
CA ALA A 23 4.74 -2.13 7.24
C ALA A 23 4.41 -1.64 8.67
N PRO A 24 3.15 -1.27 8.96
CA PRO A 24 2.78 -0.82 10.30
C PRO A 24 3.04 -1.93 11.32
N LYS A 25 3.63 -1.57 12.47
CA LYS A 25 3.87 -2.50 13.57
C LYS A 25 2.55 -2.99 14.15
N VAL A 26 2.53 -4.25 14.63
CA VAL A 26 1.37 -4.79 15.36
C VAL A 26 1.06 -3.90 16.57
N GLY A 27 -0.22 -3.58 16.75
CA GLY A 27 -0.71 -2.69 17.81
C GLY A 27 -0.67 -1.19 17.46
N ALA A 28 -0.02 -0.79 16.36
CA ALA A 28 -0.15 0.57 15.83
C ALA A 28 -1.50 0.76 15.13
N ALA A 29 -1.94 2.02 15.02
CA ALA A 29 -3.09 2.34 14.19
C ALA A 29 -2.81 1.96 12.72
N ALA A 30 -3.76 1.27 12.09
CA ALA A 30 -3.66 0.94 10.67
C ALA A 30 -3.66 2.24 9.83
N PRO A 31 -2.73 2.39 8.85
CA PRO A 31 -2.71 3.55 7.97
C PRO A 31 -4.02 3.69 7.19
N GLY A 32 -4.50 4.92 7.08
CA GLY A 32 -5.67 5.20 6.23
C GLY A 32 -5.35 4.94 4.77
N PHE A 33 -6.29 4.32 4.05
CA PHE A 33 -6.24 4.16 2.61
C PHE A 33 -7.64 4.28 2.02
N SER A 34 -7.69 4.57 0.72
CA SER A 34 -8.90 4.56 -0.09
C SER A 34 -8.58 3.87 -1.42
N LEU A 35 -9.32 2.81 -1.75
CA LEU A 35 -9.10 2.01 -2.96
C LEU A 35 -10.42 1.70 -3.65
N PRO A 36 -10.45 1.66 -5.01
CA PRO A 36 -11.61 1.15 -5.73
C PRO A 36 -11.75 -0.36 -5.53
N ASP A 37 -12.98 -0.83 -5.37
CA ASP A 37 -13.30 -2.26 -5.46
C ASP A 37 -13.34 -2.75 -6.92
N SER A 38 -13.63 -4.03 -7.12
CA SER A 38 -13.75 -4.66 -8.44
C SER A 38 -14.91 -4.11 -9.30
N LYS A 39 -15.79 -3.29 -8.73
CA LYS A 39 -16.89 -2.60 -9.42
C LYS A 39 -16.61 -1.10 -9.60
N GLY A 40 -15.43 -0.62 -9.21
CA GLY A 40 -15.01 0.78 -9.32
C GLY A 40 -15.55 1.68 -8.20
N LYS A 41 -16.23 1.15 -7.18
CA LYS A 41 -16.65 1.95 -6.02
C LYS A 41 -15.45 2.11 -5.08
N THR A 42 -15.12 3.35 -4.74
CA THR A 42 -14.08 3.64 -3.74
C THR A 42 -14.58 3.33 -2.34
N HIS A 43 -13.80 2.56 -1.58
CA HIS A 43 -13.97 2.36 -0.15
C HIS A 43 -12.75 2.88 0.60
N SER A 44 -12.97 3.43 1.78
CA SER A 44 -11.91 3.87 2.69
C SER A 44 -11.86 3.00 3.93
N LEU A 45 -10.69 2.83 4.54
CA LEU A 45 -10.57 2.10 5.82
C LEU A 45 -11.50 2.67 6.90
N GLY A 46 -11.69 4.00 6.91
CA GLY A 46 -12.58 4.69 7.84
C GLY A 46 -14.06 4.29 7.76
N ASP A 47 -14.50 3.76 6.60
CA ASP A 47 -15.89 3.33 6.39
C ASP A 47 -16.23 2.08 7.23
N PHE A 48 -15.20 1.35 7.70
CA PHE A 48 -15.33 0.11 8.47
C PHE A 48 -15.06 0.30 9.98
N LYS A 49 -15.06 1.53 10.50
CA LYS A 49 -14.84 1.78 11.93
C LYS A 49 -15.79 0.96 12.81
N GLY A 50 -15.24 0.39 13.88
CA GLY A 50 -15.98 -0.48 14.82
C GLY A 50 -16.15 -1.92 14.34
N LYS A 51 -15.60 -2.30 13.18
CA LYS A 51 -15.57 -3.67 12.67
C LYS A 51 -14.13 -4.18 12.64
N TYR A 52 -13.97 -5.50 12.76
CA TYR A 52 -12.72 -6.15 12.39
C TYR A 52 -12.56 -6.14 10.87
N VAL A 53 -11.39 -5.74 10.40
CA VAL A 53 -11.03 -5.71 8.98
C VAL A 53 -9.78 -6.55 8.78
N VAL A 54 -9.84 -7.53 7.89
CA VAL A 54 -8.71 -8.34 7.46
C VAL A 54 -8.35 -7.89 6.05
N LEU A 55 -7.09 -7.47 5.86
CA LEU A 55 -6.59 -7.12 4.55
C LEU A 55 -5.93 -8.34 3.92
N GLU A 56 -6.56 -8.87 2.87
CA GLU A 56 -6.06 -9.96 2.07
C GLU A 56 -5.55 -9.43 0.73
N TRP A 57 -4.39 -9.93 0.30
CA TRP A 57 -3.78 -9.57 -0.96
C TRP A 57 -3.31 -10.83 -1.65
N PHE A 58 -3.72 -10.98 -2.90
CA PHE A 58 -3.31 -12.07 -3.77
C PHE A 58 -3.02 -11.52 -5.18
N ASN A 59 -2.32 -12.32 -5.98
CA ASN A 59 -2.09 -12.01 -7.39
C ASN A 59 -2.98 -12.92 -8.25
N PRO A 60 -4.02 -12.41 -8.92
CA PRO A 60 -4.88 -13.22 -9.80
C PRO A 60 -4.12 -13.87 -10.96
N GLY A 61 -2.98 -13.30 -11.36
CA GLY A 61 -2.12 -13.84 -12.41
C GLY A 61 -1.15 -14.94 -11.94
N CYS A 62 -1.07 -15.21 -10.63
CA CYS A 62 -0.19 -16.23 -10.10
C CYS A 62 -0.74 -17.64 -10.39
N PRO A 63 0.01 -18.56 -11.04
CA PRO A 63 -0.47 -19.90 -11.36
C PRO A 63 -0.90 -20.71 -10.13
N PHE A 64 -0.26 -20.49 -8.98
CA PHE A 64 -0.62 -21.13 -7.72
C PHE A 64 -1.99 -20.65 -7.22
N VAL A 65 -2.27 -19.35 -7.31
CA VAL A 65 -3.59 -18.77 -6.97
C VAL A 65 -4.64 -19.32 -7.93
N GLN A 66 -4.37 -19.28 -9.24
CA GLN A 66 -5.31 -19.78 -10.26
C GLN A 66 -5.68 -21.24 -10.01
N LYS A 67 -4.70 -22.11 -9.70
CA LYS A 67 -4.95 -23.52 -9.37
C LYS A 67 -5.99 -23.66 -8.26
N HIS A 68 -5.92 -22.86 -7.21
CA HIS A 68 -6.88 -22.93 -6.11
C HIS A 68 -8.31 -22.58 -6.58
N TYR A 69 -8.48 -21.52 -7.37
CA TYR A 69 -9.80 -21.11 -7.87
C TYR A 69 -10.39 -22.02 -8.96
N THR A 70 -9.58 -22.73 -9.75
CA THR A 70 -10.06 -23.55 -10.89
C THR A 70 -10.22 -25.03 -10.59
N SER A 71 -9.69 -25.51 -9.46
CA SER A 71 -9.67 -26.94 -9.12
C SER A 71 -10.70 -27.35 -8.06
N ASP A 72 -11.68 -26.50 -7.73
CA ASP A 72 -12.69 -26.73 -6.69
C ASP A 72 -12.10 -27.12 -5.30
N ASN A 73 -10.90 -26.61 -5.00
CA ASN A 73 -10.20 -26.86 -3.73
C ASN A 73 -10.22 -25.64 -2.79
N MET A 74 -11.24 -24.78 -2.93
CA MET A 74 -11.46 -23.57 -2.14
C MET A 74 -12.82 -23.62 -1.45
#